data_AF-A0A3E4MG75-F1
#
_entry.id   AF-A0A3E4MG75-F1
#
_cell.length_a   1.000
_cell.length_b   1.000
_cell.length_c   1.000
_cell.angle_alpha   90.00
_cell.angle_beta   90.00
_cell.angle_gamma   90.00
#
_symmetry.space_group_name_H-M   'P 1'
#
loop_
_entity.id
_entity.type
_entity.pdbx_description
1 polymer ?
#
loop_
_entity_poly.entity_id
_entity_poly.type
_entity_poly.pdbx_seq_one_letter_code
_entity_poly.pdbx_strand_id
1 'polypeptide(L)' 'MKSFRFPLLLLGLSFAIPFIGNLSSYVDEYGMLHEPGFFTIIIGEILFVIAIVSGVITALKLLKKH' A
#
# COMPACT_ATOMS: atom_id res chain seq x y z
N MET A 1 -0.22 5.88 20.35
CA MET A 1 -0.55 4.99 19.20
C MET A 1 -1.77 5.42 18.38
N LYS A 2 -2.86 5.97 18.96
CA LYS A 2 -4.06 6.36 18.18
C LYS A 2 -3.77 7.29 17.01
N SER A 3 -2.81 8.22 17.15
CA SER A 3 -2.43 9.18 16.10
C SER A 3 -1.82 8.54 14.85
N PHE A 4 -1.14 7.39 15.00
CA PHE A 4 -0.49 6.68 13.89
C PHE A 4 -1.41 5.65 13.21
N ARG A 5 -2.66 5.51 13.65
CA ARG A 5 -3.60 4.53 13.07
C ARG A 5 -3.79 4.70 11.57
N PHE A 6 -3.93 5.94 11.11
CA PHE A 6 -4.13 6.23 9.69
C PHE A 6 -2.89 5.92 8.83
N PRO A 7 -1.68 6.43 9.16
CA PRO A 7 -0.45 6.03 8.47
C PRO A 7 -0.21 4.51 8.44
N LEU A 8 -0.44 3.83 9.57
CA LEU A 8 -0.24 2.37 9.67
C LEU A 8 -1.25 1.58 8.84
N LEU A 9 -2.51 2.05 8.76
CA LEU A 9 -3.54 1.43 7.93
C LEU A 9 -3.19 1.56 6.45
N LEU A 10 -2.75 2.75 6.01
CA LEU A 10 -2.30 2.96 4.63
C LEU A 10 -1.10 2.09 4.29
N LEU A 11 -0.15 1.96 5.22
CA LEU A 11 1.00 1.06 5.07
C LEU A 11 0.57 -0.40 4.96
N GLY A 12 -0.42 -0.84 5.74
CA GLY A 12 -0.95 -2.20 5.60
C GLY A 12 -1.61 -2.43 4.22
N LEU A 13 -2.43 -1.48 3.78
CA LEU A 13 -3.10 -1.55 2.48
C LEU A 13 -2.11 -1.50 1.30
N SER A 14 -1.00 -0.76 1.42
CA SER A 14 0.00 -0.68 0.36
C SER A 14 0.62 -2.02 0.00
N PHE A 15 0.65 -2.98 0.93
CA PHE A 15 1.12 -4.34 0.67
C PHE A 15 -0.03 -5.32 0.40
N ALA A 16 -1.16 -5.18 1.10
CA ALA A 16 -2.28 -6.09 0.94
C ALA A 16 -2.91 -6.02 -0.46
N ILE A 17 -3.04 -4.83 -1.04
CA ILE A 17 -3.68 -4.63 -2.35
C ILE A 17 -2.88 -5.25 -3.51
N PRO A 18 -1.55 -5.01 -3.64
CA PRO A 18 -0.69 -5.75 -4.57
C PRO A 18 -0.75 -7.25 -4.37
N PHE A 19 -0.68 -7.70 -3.11
CA PHE A 19 -0.67 -9.12 -2.78
C PHE A 19 -1.95 -9.84 -3.21
N ILE A 20 -3.12 -9.24 -2.94
CA ILE A 20 -4.42 -9.79 -3.35
C ILE A 20 -4.55 -9.76 -4.88
N GLY A 21 -4.11 -8.69 -5.53
CA GLY A 21 -4.14 -8.59 -7.00
C GLY A 21 -3.35 -9.71 -7.66
N ASN A 22 -2.18 -10.05 -7.12
CA ASN A 22 -1.33 -11.10 -7.66
C ASN A 22 -1.88 -12.52 -7.50
N LEU A 23 -2.84 -12.76 -6.59
CA LEU A 23 -3.53 -14.05 -6.48
C LEU A 23 -4.40 -14.37 -7.71
N SER A 24 -4.71 -13.36 -8.52
CA SER A 24 -5.50 -13.51 -9.75
C SER A 24 -4.64 -13.76 -10.98
N SER A 25 -3.32 -13.86 -10.84
CA SER A 25 -2.40 -14.12 -11.94
C SER A 25 -2.48 -15.58 -12.37
N TYR A 26 -2.58 -15.83 -13.69
CA TYR A 26 -2.64 -17.18 -14.24
C TYR A 26 -1.98 -17.26 -15.62
N VAL A 27 -1.63 -18.48 -16.04
CA VAL A 27 -1.15 -18.77 -17.40
C VAL A 27 -2.26 -19.48 -18.15
N ASP A 28 -2.57 -19.01 -19.35
CA ASP A 28 -3.60 -19.64 -20.19
C ASP A 28 -3.07 -20.86 -20.96
N GLU A 29 -3.97 -21.52 -21.70
CA GLU A 29 -3.65 -22.72 -22.49
C GLU A 29 -2.62 -22.46 -23.61
N TYR A 30 -2.42 -21.20 -24.01
CA TYR A 30 -1.45 -20.78 -25.01
C TYR A 30 -0.09 -20.39 -24.39
N GLY A 31 0.05 -20.51 -23.07
CA GLY A 31 1.27 -20.13 -22.34
C GLY A 31 1.40 -18.62 -22.11
N MET A 32 0.34 -17.84 -22.32
CA MET A 32 0.36 -16.40 -22.07
C MET A 32 0.09 -16.13 -20.58
N LEU A 33 0.95 -15.30 -19.99
CA LEU A 33 0.79 -14.84 -18.61
C LEU A 33 -0.22 -13.68 -18.56
N HIS A 34 -1.25 -13.84 -17.74
CA HIS A 34 -2.23 -12.81 -17.46
C HIS A 34 -2.07 -12.35 -16.01
N GLU A 35 -1.70 -11.09 -15.82
CA GLU A 35 -1.52 -10.45 -14.51
C GLU A 35 -2.53 -9.31 -14.33
N PRO A 36 -3.84 -9.62 -14.17
CA PRO A 36 -4.85 -8.59 -13.98
C PRO A 36 -4.56 -7.75 -12.73
N GLY A 37 -3.87 -8.29 -11.73
CA GLY A 37 -3.41 -7.56 -10.56
C GLY A 37 -2.26 -6.58 -10.79
N PHE A 38 -1.65 -6.51 -11.97
CA PHE A 38 -0.45 -5.69 -12.18
C PHE A 38 -0.66 -4.20 -11.83
N PHE A 39 -1.85 -3.65 -12.12
CA PHE A 39 -2.18 -2.25 -11.79
C PHE A 39 -2.26 -2.00 -10.28
N THR A 40 -2.47 -3.03 -9.46
CA THR A 40 -2.57 -2.88 -8.01
C THR A 40 -1.21 -2.59 -7.37
N ILE A 41 -0.10 -2.90 -8.05
CA ILE A 41 1.27 -2.53 -7.66
C ILE A 41 1.39 -0.99 -7.58
N ILE A 42 1.00 -0.29 -8.64
CA ILE A 42 1.05 1.18 -8.71
C ILE A 42 0.18 1.80 -7.61
N ILE A 43 -1.00 1.24 -7.36
CA ILE A 43 -1.88 1.67 -6.27
C ILE A 43 -1.18 1.47 -4.91
N GLY A 44 -0.51 0.33 -4.71
CA GLY A 44 0.27 0.04 -3.52
C GLY A 44 1.38 1.06 -3.27
N GLU A 45 2.16 1.39 -4.30
CA GLU A 45 3.24 2.38 -4.20
C GLU A 45 2.72 3.77 -3.81
N ILE A 46 1.62 4.21 -4.42
CA ILE A 46 0.99 5.50 -4.08
C ILE A 46 0.56 5.50 -2.60
N LEU A 47 -0.07 4.42 -2.14
CA LEU A 47 -0.49 4.30 -0.74
C LEU A 47 0.70 4.29 0.22
N PHE A 48 1.80 3.66 -0.17
CA PHE A 48 3.04 3.63 0.62
C PHE A 48 3.63 5.04 0.80
N VAL A 49 3.70 5.83 -0.27
CA VAL A 49 4.17 7.22 -0.20
C VAL A 49 3.27 8.05 0.71
N ILE A 50 1.94 7.94 0.56
CA ILE A 50 0.98 8.66 1.43
C ILE A 50 1.13 8.22 2.89
N ALA A 51 1.36 6.93 3.15
CA ALA A 51 1.61 6.41 4.50
C ALA A 51 2.85 7.05 5.13
N ILE A 52 3.96 7.15 4.40
CA ILE A 52 5.19 7.79 4.88
C ILE A 52 4.95 9.27 5.17
N VAL A 53 4.38 10.02 4.21
CA VAL A 53 4.16 11.46 4.35
C VAL A 53 3.24 11.76 5.54
N SER A 54 2.14 11.03 5.65
CA SER A 54 1.20 11.18 6.77
C SER A 54 1.84 10.79 8.11
N GLY A 55 2.69 9.75 8.13
CA GLY A 55 3.49 9.35 9.28
C GLY A 55 4.44 10.43 9.76
N VAL A 56 5.21 11.03 8.84
CA VAL A 56 6.14 12.13 9.14
C VAL A 56 5.39 13.35 9.68
N ILE A 57 4.29 13.75 9.03
CA ILE A 57 3.46 14.88 9.51
C ILE A 57 2.93 14.61 10.92
N THR A 58 2.50 13.37 11.19
CA THR A 58 1.98 12.97 12.51
C THR A 58 3.08 13.02 13.57
N ALA A 59 4.29 12.55 13.24
CA ALA A 59 5.45 12.61 14.13
C ALA A 59 5.84 14.06 14.45
N LEU A 60 5.91 14.93 13.43
CA LEU A 60 6.22 16.35 13.62
C LEU A 60 5.17 17.06 14.50
N LYS A 61 3.88 16.75 14.32
CA LYS A 61 2.80 17.29 15.16
C LYS A 61 2.91 16.85 16.62
N LEU A 62 3.35 15.61 16.87
CA LEU A 62 3.57 15.12 18.23
C LEU A 62 4.78 15.77 18.88
N LEU A 63 5.87 15.97 18.14
CA LEU A 63 7.08 16.64 18.62
C LEU A 63 6.82 18.11 18.96
N LYS A 64 6.02 18.84 18.17
CA LYS A 64 5.65 20.24 18.46
C LYS A 64 4.70 20.41 19.66
N LYS A 65 4.07 19.33 20.10
CA LYS A 65 3.10 19.35 21.22
C LYS A 65 3.78 19.11 22.57
N HIS A 66 5.03 18.63 22.55
CA HIS A 66 5.90 18.54 23.70
C HIS A 66 6.91 19.69 23.69
#